data_AF-A0A0G4KEN1-F1
#
_entry.id   AF-A0A0G4KEN1-F1
#
_cell.length_a   1.000
_cell.length_b   1.000
_cell.length_c   1.000
_cell.angle_alpha   90.00
_cell.angle_beta   90.00
_cell.angle_gamma   90.00
#
_symmetry.space_group_name_H-M   'P 1'
#
loop_
_entity.id
_entity.type
_entity.pdbx_description
1 polymer ?
#
loop_
_entity_poly.entity_id
_entity_poly.type
_entity_poly.pdbx_seq_one_letter_code
_entity_poly.pdbx_strand_id
1 'polypeptide(L)'
;VATRGITLSATAPDNSDPPTPSLPNACSCILKLYDFRVVSPRVRDRTMARPMGSVRLKKANPITLLLGAILSIFVIGFLVLPIGSSSSDSDSKKPASPAVHHLSPPTAPYRKVAEADRKPPPVVRYDLNNVTITSDPIGNRESILILTPMVRFYQEYWNNLLRLDYPHDLITLGFILPKTKEGNAATTALQEQITRTQKRGPQKDRFKSIVILRQDFEPAITSQDESERHKMQNQKGRRAVMSKARNSLLFTTLGPQTSWVLWLDADIIETPPTLIQDLARHDKPVIVPNCFQKFVNAETKKTEERAYDFNSWQDSEIAQKLGAEMGRDDILLEGYKDMPTYRSLMAYMGQEGKDEHYEIMLDGVGGTALLVKADVHRDGAMFPPFAFYHLIETEGFAKMAKRLGWQPYGLPNYKVYHYNE
;
A
#
# COMPACT_ATOMS: atom_id res chain seq x y z
N VAL A 1 -2.20 57.42 27.95
CA VAL A 1 -1.39 58.67 27.95
C VAL A 1 0.00 58.33 27.43
N ALA A 2 0.37 58.97 26.31
CA ALA A 2 1.71 59.08 25.71
C ALA A 2 2.46 57.81 25.25
N THR A 3 2.29 57.55 23.96
CA THR A 3 3.22 56.94 22.99
C THR A 3 4.63 57.56 22.99
N ARG A 4 5.67 56.75 22.76
CA ARG A 4 6.97 57.19 22.21
C ARG A 4 7.32 56.33 21.01
N GLY A 5 7.20 56.91 19.83
CA GLY A 5 7.78 56.40 18.59
C GLY A 5 9.20 56.95 18.42
N ILE A 6 10.07 56.14 17.83
CA ILE A 6 11.38 56.56 17.34
C ILE A 6 11.36 56.47 15.82
N THR A 7 11.70 57.60 15.23
CA THR A 7 11.84 57.94 13.81
C THR A 7 13.08 57.28 13.21
N LEU A 8 12.99 56.74 11.99
CA LEU A 8 14.13 56.56 11.10
C LEU A 8 13.83 57.26 9.76
N SER A 9 14.76 58.13 9.41
CA SER A 9 14.74 59.04 8.26
C SER A 9 15.03 58.31 6.96
N ALA A 10 14.32 58.71 5.92
CA ALA A 10 14.51 58.33 4.54
C ALA A 10 15.70 59.04 3.88
N THR A 11 16.37 58.34 2.96
CA THR A 11 17.06 58.90 1.79
C THR A 11 17.00 57.86 0.66
N ALA A 12 16.23 58.17 -0.37
CA ALA A 12 16.38 57.68 -1.76
C ALA A 12 17.22 58.72 -2.54
N PRO A 13 17.59 58.56 -3.83
CA PRO A 13 17.19 57.54 -4.83
C PRO A 13 18.36 56.99 -5.68
N ASP A 14 18.13 56.01 -6.57
CA ASP A 14 18.17 56.25 -8.03
C ASP A 14 17.81 54.99 -8.84
N ASN A 15 17.17 55.23 -9.99
CA ASN A 15 16.65 54.28 -10.97
C ASN A 15 17.76 53.72 -11.88
N SER A 16 17.74 52.42 -12.15
CA SER A 16 18.13 51.87 -13.46
C SER A 16 17.67 50.42 -13.61
N ASP A 17 16.76 50.19 -14.56
CA ASP A 17 16.33 48.88 -15.03
C ASP A 17 17.46 48.14 -15.79
N PRO A 18 17.53 46.81 -15.70
CA PRO A 18 18.15 45.99 -16.74
C PRO A 18 17.16 45.02 -17.42
N PRO A 19 17.48 44.56 -18.64
CA PRO A 19 16.50 44.14 -19.65
C PRO A 19 16.18 42.63 -19.67
N THR A 20 15.03 42.32 -20.24
CA THR A 20 14.52 41.00 -20.65
C THR A 20 15.46 40.25 -21.61
N PRO A 21 15.63 38.92 -21.47
CA PRO A 21 16.30 38.12 -22.48
C PRO A 21 15.33 37.59 -23.55
N SER A 22 15.77 37.80 -24.79
CA SER A 22 15.18 37.40 -26.06
C SER A 22 15.33 35.90 -26.39
N LEU A 23 14.30 35.34 -27.01
CA LEU A 23 14.30 34.06 -27.74
C LEU A 23 15.32 34.05 -28.90
N PRO A 24 15.92 32.89 -29.22
CA PRO A 24 16.49 32.65 -30.54
C PRO A 24 15.56 31.82 -31.43
N ASN A 25 15.27 32.38 -32.60
CA ASN A 25 14.88 31.64 -33.80
C ASN A 25 16.08 30.85 -34.32
N ALA A 26 15.90 29.55 -34.56
CA ALA A 26 16.73 28.78 -35.47
C ALA A 26 15.82 27.93 -36.36
N CYS A 27 15.78 28.31 -37.63
CA CYS A 27 15.11 27.60 -38.71
C CYS A 27 16.13 26.73 -39.45
N SER A 28 15.63 25.65 -40.05
CA SER A 28 16.30 24.76 -41.02
C SER A 28 17.15 23.62 -40.45
N CYS A 29 16.61 22.39 -40.47
CA CYS A 29 17.07 21.36 -41.41
C CYS A 29 16.34 20.02 -41.22
N ILE A 30 15.96 19.42 -42.35
CA ILE A 30 15.67 17.99 -42.60
C ILE A 30 14.24 17.51 -42.27
N LEU A 31 13.33 17.78 -43.22
CA LEU A 31 12.21 16.89 -43.53
C LEU A 31 12.77 15.60 -44.16
N LYS A 32 12.57 14.44 -43.51
CA LYS A 32 12.57 13.14 -44.19
C LYS A 32 11.12 12.78 -44.55
N LEU A 33 10.80 13.01 -45.82
CA LEU A 33 9.62 12.47 -46.50
C LEU A 33 9.69 10.93 -46.47
N TYR A 34 8.72 10.28 -45.83
CA TYR A 34 8.41 8.88 -46.12
C TYR A 34 7.39 8.84 -47.26
N ASP A 35 7.86 8.32 -48.37
CA ASP A 35 7.20 8.12 -49.65
C ASP A 35 6.12 7.03 -49.52
N PHE A 36 4.85 7.42 -49.31
CA PHE A 36 3.71 6.53 -49.50
C PHE A 36 3.28 6.59 -50.97
N ARG A 37 3.85 5.69 -51.77
CA ARG A 37 3.40 5.42 -53.13
C ARG A 37 1.91 5.06 -53.16
N VAL A 38 1.16 5.89 -53.88
CA VAL A 38 -0.18 5.62 -54.38
C VAL A 38 -0.13 4.40 -55.30
N VAL A 39 -0.79 3.31 -54.92
CA VAL A 39 -1.06 2.17 -55.80
C VAL A 39 -2.48 2.34 -56.35
N SER A 40 -2.55 2.53 -57.67
CA SER A 40 -3.77 2.59 -58.48
C SER A 40 -4.57 1.28 -58.39
N PRO A 41 -5.92 1.31 -58.42
CA PRO A 41 -6.74 0.11 -58.25
C PRO A 41 -6.74 -0.72 -59.55
N ARG A 42 -6.23 -1.96 -59.49
CA ARG A 42 -6.46 -2.95 -60.53
C ARG A 42 -7.89 -3.46 -60.44
N VAL A 43 -8.65 -3.15 -61.49
CA VAL A 43 -9.85 -3.84 -61.94
C VAL A 43 -9.62 -5.36 -61.88
N ARG A 44 -10.49 -6.09 -61.17
CA ARG A 44 -10.65 -7.53 -61.31
C ARG A 44 -12.13 -7.88 -61.40
N ASP A 45 -12.37 -8.84 -62.29
CA ASP A 45 -13.62 -9.20 -62.92
C ASP A 45 -14.80 -9.49 -61.99
N ARG A 46 -15.97 -9.08 -62.48
CA ARG A 46 -17.28 -9.55 -62.06
C ARG A 46 -17.38 -11.05 -62.34
N THR A 47 -17.36 -11.88 -61.30
CA THR A 47 -17.82 -13.27 -61.40
C THR A 47 -19.34 -13.30 -61.54
N MET A 48 -19.82 -13.77 -62.68
CA MET A 48 -21.23 -14.01 -62.94
C MET A 48 -21.80 -15.09 -62.01
N ALA A 49 -22.98 -14.82 -61.44
CA ALA A 49 -23.76 -15.80 -60.69
C ALA A 49 -24.19 -16.96 -61.62
N ARG A 50 -23.91 -18.20 -61.21
CA ARG A 50 -24.44 -19.40 -61.88
C ARG A 50 -25.92 -19.61 -61.49
N PRO A 51 -26.80 -20.02 -62.42
CA PRO A 51 -28.18 -20.35 -62.09
C PRO A 51 -28.23 -21.66 -61.28
N MET A 52 -28.93 -21.65 -60.14
CA MET A 52 -29.21 -22.87 -59.39
C MET A 52 -30.18 -23.74 -60.18
N GLY A 53 -29.78 -24.98 -60.45
CA GLY A 53 -30.66 -26.02 -60.99
C GLY A 53 -31.79 -26.37 -60.02
N SER A 54 -32.92 -26.80 -60.57
CA SER A 54 -34.10 -27.21 -59.79
C SER A 54 -33.78 -28.38 -58.86
N VAL A 55 -33.90 -28.15 -57.55
CA VAL A 55 -33.76 -29.22 -56.55
C VAL A 55 -35.09 -29.97 -56.44
N ARG A 56 -35.09 -31.22 -56.90
CA ARG A 56 -36.19 -32.17 -56.68
C ARG A 56 -36.35 -32.42 -55.17
N LEU A 57 -37.49 -32.02 -54.60
CA LEU A 57 -37.86 -32.34 -53.22
C LEU A 57 -38.02 -33.87 -53.07
N LYS A 58 -37.13 -34.51 -52.31
CA LYS A 58 -37.34 -35.89 -51.84
C LYS A 58 -38.39 -35.86 -50.73
N LYS A 59 -39.38 -36.77 -50.80
CA LYS A 59 -40.36 -36.98 -49.72
C LYS A 59 -39.63 -37.24 -48.40
N ALA A 60 -39.92 -36.44 -47.39
CA ALA A 60 -39.36 -36.58 -46.05
C ALA A 60 -39.85 -37.87 -45.39
N ASN A 61 -38.95 -38.55 -44.69
CA ASN A 61 -39.24 -39.80 -43.97
C ASN A 61 -40.13 -39.46 -42.74
N PRO A 62 -41.24 -40.18 -42.49
CA PRO A 62 -42.14 -39.89 -41.36
C PRO A 62 -41.42 -39.89 -39.99
N ILE A 63 -40.35 -40.66 -39.85
CA ILE A 63 -39.57 -40.73 -38.61
C ILE A 63 -38.82 -39.41 -38.32
N THR A 64 -38.29 -38.75 -39.35
CA THR A 64 -37.59 -37.46 -39.17
C THR A 64 -38.55 -36.32 -38.85
N LEU A 65 -39.80 -36.40 -39.33
CA LEU A 65 -40.85 -35.45 -38.95
C LEU A 65 -41.30 -35.65 -37.50
N LEU A 66 -41.42 -36.90 -37.04
CA LEU A 66 -41.76 -37.21 -35.64
C LEU A 66 -40.69 -36.69 -34.66
N LEU A 67 -39.41 -36.94 -34.97
CA LEU A 67 -38.30 -36.45 -34.14
C LEU A 67 -38.23 -34.92 -34.11
N GLY A 68 -38.48 -34.25 -35.26
CA GLY A 68 -38.57 -32.79 -35.31
C GLY A 68 -39.72 -32.23 -34.49
N ALA A 69 -40.87 -32.90 -34.48
CA ALA A 69 -42.03 -32.51 -33.68
C ALA A 69 -41.78 -32.66 -32.17
N ILE A 70 -41.16 -33.77 -31.74
CA ILE A 70 -40.81 -34.00 -30.33
C ILE A 70 -39.81 -32.93 -29.82
N LEU A 71 -38.79 -32.62 -30.62
CA LEU A 71 -37.82 -31.58 -30.27
C LEU A 71 -38.49 -30.20 -30.15
N SER A 72 -39.42 -29.89 -31.04
CA SER A 72 -40.16 -28.63 -31.02
C SER A 72 -41.07 -28.51 -29.79
N ILE A 73 -41.74 -29.59 -29.39
CA ILE A 73 -42.56 -29.63 -28.18
C ILE A 73 -41.70 -29.46 -26.92
N PHE A 74 -40.51 -30.07 -26.87
CA PHE A 74 -39.57 -29.90 -25.76
C PHE A 74 -39.10 -28.44 -25.62
N VAL A 75 -38.74 -27.79 -26.73
CA VAL A 75 -38.31 -26.38 -26.74
C VAL A 75 -39.44 -25.45 -26.31
N ILE A 76 -40.66 -25.69 -26.77
CA ILE A 76 -41.84 -24.88 -26.39
C ILE A 76 -42.19 -25.13 -24.92
N GLY A 77 -42.11 -26.37 -24.43
CA GLY A 77 -42.32 -26.69 -23.01
C GLY A 77 -41.30 -26.01 -22.09
N PHE A 78 -40.03 -25.91 -22.51
CA PHE A 78 -38.98 -25.23 -21.76
C PHE A 78 -39.15 -23.70 -21.74
N LEU A 79 -39.73 -23.12 -22.79
CA LEU A 79 -39.95 -21.67 -22.89
C LEU A 79 -41.22 -21.19 -22.17
N VAL A 80 -42.19 -22.07 -21.90
CA VAL A 80 -43.53 -21.70 -21.41
C VAL A 80 -43.80 -22.16 -19.97
N LEU A 81 -42.92 -22.98 -19.36
CA LEU A 81 -43.04 -23.32 -17.93
C LEU A 81 -42.50 -22.19 -17.04
N PRO A 82 -43.33 -21.61 -16.14
CA PRO A 82 -42.86 -20.59 -15.21
C PRO A 82 -41.99 -21.25 -14.14
N ILE A 83 -40.70 -20.94 -14.12
CA ILE A 83 -39.85 -21.22 -12.97
C ILE A 83 -40.39 -20.38 -11.81
N GLY A 84 -41.09 -21.03 -10.90
CA GLY A 84 -41.60 -20.42 -9.67
C GLY A 84 -40.46 -19.76 -8.92
N SER A 85 -40.64 -18.48 -8.63
CA SER A 85 -39.76 -17.67 -7.77
C SER A 85 -39.85 -18.18 -6.34
N SER A 86 -38.94 -19.06 -5.94
CA SER A 86 -38.60 -19.23 -4.53
C SER A 86 -37.77 -18.02 -4.10
N SER A 87 -38.39 -17.14 -3.33
CA SER A 87 -37.76 -16.09 -2.56
C SER A 87 -36.76 -16.69 -1.56
N SER A 88 -35.50 -16.73 -1.95
CA SER A 88 -34.38 -16.72 -1.00
C SER A 88 -33.72 -15.35 -1.11
N ASP A 89 -33.90 -14.56 -0.06
CA ASP A 89 -33.16 -13.33 0.19
C ASP A 89 -31.69 -13.71 0.33
N SER A 90 -31.00 -13.74 -0.81
CA SER A 90 -29.55 -13.81 -0.87
C SER A 90 -29.09 -12.41 -1.20
N ASP A 91 -28.58 -11.75 -0.16
CA ASP A 91 -27.97 -10.43 -0.20
C ASP A 91 -26.80 -10.47 -1.20
N SER A 92 -27.13 -10.19 -2.46
CA SER A 92 -26.23 -10.32 -3.58
C SER A 92 -25.26 -9.14 -3.58
N LYS A 93 -24.12 -9.39 -2.95
CA LYS A 93 -22.83 -8.70 -3.06
C LYS A 93 -22.71 -7.95 -4.40
N LYS A 94 -23.04 -6.66 -4.41
CA LYS A 94 -22.51 -5.75 -5.44
C LYS A 94 -21.07 -5.43 -5.06
N PRO A 95 -20.07 -5.78 -5.88
CA PRO A 95 -18.72 -5.29 -5.66
C PRO A 95 -18.74 -3.76 -5.64
N ALA A 96 -17.95 -3.15 -4.76
CA ALA A 96 -17.80 -1.71 -4.70
C ALA A 96 -17.52 -1.18 -6.11
N SER A 97 -18.37 -0.27 -6.60
CA SER A 97 -18.24 0.25 -7.96
C SER A 97 -16.91 1.00 -8.11
N PRO A 98 -16.18 0.82 -9.22
CA PRO A 98 -14.91 1.51 -9.42
C PRO A 98 -15.11 3.04 -9.39
N ALA A 99 -14.15 3.74 -8.79
CA ALA A 99 -14.12 5.20 -8.76
C ALA A 99 -14.07 5.74 -10.20
N VAL A 100 -15.09 6.48 -10.60
CA VAL A 100 -15.15 7.16 -11.91
C VAL A 100 -14.81 8.66 -11.81
N HIS A 101 -14.64 9.15 -10.58
CA HIS A 101 -14.45 10.56 -10.25
C HIS A 101 -13.23 10.73 -9.33
N HIS A 102 -12.45 11.80 -9.50
CA HIS A 102 -11.30 12.12 -8.63
C HIS A 102 -11.67 12.41 -7.15
N LEU A 103 -12.94 12.72 -6.85
CA LEU A 103 -13.48 12.86 -5.48
C LEU A 103 -14.09 11.55 -4.94
N SER A 104 -13.96 10.45 -5.67
CA SER A 104 -14.35 9.14 -5.12
C SER A 104 -13.40 8.80 -3.96
N PRO A 105 -13.83 7.97 -3.00
CA PRO A 105 -12.94 7.51 -1.94
C PRO A 105 -11.64 6.98 -2.54
N PRO A 106 -10.46 7.35 -2.00
CA PRO A 106 -9.17 6.98 -2.58
C PRO A 106 -8.94 5.46 -2.64
N THR A 107 -9.71 4.69 -1.88
CA THR A 107 -9.70 3.23 -1.80
C THR A 107 -10.51 2.52 -2.89
N ALA A 108 -11.30 3.24 -3.69
CA ALA A 108 -12.04 2.64 -4.80
C ALA A 108 -11.17 2.59 -6.07
N PRO A 109 -11.11 1.45 -6.80
CA PRO A 109 -10.27 1.32 -7.98
C PRO A 109 -10.70 2.32 -9.06
N TYR A 110 -9.79 3.20 -9.51
CA TYR A 110 -10.10 4.26 -10.47
C TYR A 110 -10.21 3.74 -11.90
N ARG A 111 -11.32 4.05 -12.59
CA ARG A 111 -11.52 3.82 -14.02
C ARG A 111 -11.65 5.15 -14.74
N LYS A 112 -10.75 5.42 -15.70
CA LYS A 112 -10.85 6.60 -16.57
C LYS A 112 -12.07 6.47 -17.49
N VAL A 113 -12.99 7.43 -17.40
CA VAL A 113 -14.20 7.52 -18.24
C VAL A 113 -14.09 8.76 -19.15
N ALA A 114 -14.66 8.70 -20.36
CA ALA A 114 -14.71 9.83 -21.29
C ALA A 114 -15.50 11.00 -20.68
N GLU A 115 -15.15 12.25 -21.04
CA GLU A 115 -15.77 13.44 -20.42
C GLU A 115 -17.29 13.50 -20.60
N ALA A 116 -17.79 13.00 -21.73
CA ALA A 116 -19.21 12.93 -22.05
C ALA A 116 -20.02 11.99 -21.13
N ASP A 117 -19.35 11.05 -20.44
CA ASP A 117 -19.97 10.04 -19.57
C ASP A 117 -19.76 10.34 -18.07
N ARG A 118 -19.23 11.52 -17.71
CA ARG A 118 -19.02 11.93 -16.32
C ARG A 118 -20.36 12.22 -15.63
N LYS A 119 -20.93 11.20 -14.99
CA LYS A 119 -22.04 11.37 -14.03
C LYS A 119 -21.53 12.06 -12.76
N PRO A 120 -22.37 12.84 -12.06
CA PRO A 120 -22.04 13.36 -10.73
C PRO A 120 -21.56 12.22 -9.80
N PRO A 121 -20.60 12.48 -8.91
CA PRO A 121 -20.09 11.46 -8.01
C PRO A 121 -21.24 10.90 -7.15
N PRO A 122 -21.29 9.58 -6.92
CA PRO A 122 -22.29 9.00 -6.04
C PRO A 122 -22.10 9.56 -4.62
N VAL A 123 -23.21 9.93 -3.97
CA VAL A 123 -23.20 10.24 -2.53
C VAL A 123 -23.10 8.91 -1.78
N VAL A 124 -21.97 8.67 -1.12
CA VAL A 124 -21.75 7.48 -0.28
C VAL A 124 -21.76 7.90 1.18
N ARG A 125 -22.57 7.22 2.00
CA ARG A 125 -22.60 7.41 3.45
C ARG A 125 -21.82 6.30 4.11
N TYR A 126 -20.93 6.66 5.02
CA TYR A 126 -20.17 5.74 5.84
C TYR A 126 -20.53 5.99 7.29
N ASP A 127 -21.01 4.96 7.98
CA ASP A 127 -21.17 4.97 9.42
C ASP A 127 -19.96 4.26 10.02
N LEU A 128 -19.04 5.05 10.58
CA LEU A 128 -17.78 4.52 11.11
C LEU A 128 -17.99 3.65 12.36
N ASN A 129 -19.10 3.82 13.09
CA ASN A 129 -19.43 2.98 14.23
C ASN A 129 -19.77 1.54 13.83
N ASN A 130 -20.05 1.29 12.54
CA ASN A 130 -20.34 -0.04 12.01
C ASN A 130 -19.10 -0.72 11.41
N VAL A 131 -17.94 -0.06 11.41
CA VAL A 131 -16.68 -0.68 10.97
C VAL A 131 -16.18 -1.56 12.10
N THR A 132 -16.26 -2.88 11.91
CA THR A 132 -15.77 -3.84 12.90
C THR A 132 -14.25 -3.93 12.82
N ILE A 133 -13.61 -4.04 13.99
CA ILE A 133 -12.17 -4.25 14.13
C ILE A 133 -11.96 -5.24 15.29
N THR A 134 -11.99 -6.54 14.96
CA THR A 134 -12.20 -7.62 15.93
C THR A 134 -11.12 -8.71 15.85
N SER A 135 -11.14 -9.64 16.80
CA SER A 135 -10.26 -10.80 16.81
C SER A 135 -10.52 -11.84 15.71
N ASP A 136 -11.66 -11.77 15.01
CA ASP A 136 -11.97 -12.61 13.84
C ASP A 136 -12.21 -11.74 12.58
N PRO A 137 -11.12 -11.19 12.01
CA PRO A 137 -11.24 -10.30 10.87
C PRO A 137 -11.75 -10.99 9.60
N ILE A 138 -11.58 -12.31 9.46
CA ILE A 138 -12.06 -13.05 8.28
C ILE A 138 -13.57 -13.29 8.38
N GLY A 139 -14.05 -13.76 9.53
CA GLY A 139 -15.48 -13.98 9.77
C GLY A 139 -16.30 -12.72 9.55
N ASN A 140 -15.76 -11.57 9.98
CA ASN A 140 -16.39 -10.25 9.83
C ASN A 140 -16.08 -9.54 8.50
N ARG A 141 -15.30 -10.17 7.60
CA ARG A 141 -14.88 -9.59 6.31
C ARG A 141 -14.25 -8.19 6.42
N GLU A 142 -13.43 -8.00 7.43
CA GLU A 142 -12.78 -6.74 7.75
C GLU A 142 -11.80 -6.33 6.64
N SER A 143 -11.73 -5.04 6.29
CA SER A 143 -10.83 -4.61 5.21
C SER A 143 -9.44 -4.29 5.76
N ILE A 144 -8.40 -4.87 5.14
CA ILE A 144 -7.01 -4.65 5.55
C ILE A 144 -6.33 -3.69 4.56
N LEU A 145 -5.63 -2.69 5.07
CA LEU A 145 -4.77 -1.80 4.31
C LEU A 145 -3.31 -2.10 4.64
N ILE A 146 -2.58 -2.71 3.70
CA ILE A 146 -1.14 -2.97 3.86
C ILE A 146 -0.37 -1.80 3.28
N LEU A 147 0.47 -1.16 4.10
CA LEU A 147 1.23 0.04 3.74
C LEU A 147 2.73 -0.22 3.77
N THR A 148 3.39 0.09 2.67
CA THR A 148 4.80 -0.21 2.45
C THR A 148 5.55 0.96 1.82
N PRO A 149 6.35 1.70 2.61
CA PRO A 149 7.41 2.54 2.08
C PRO A 149 8.46 1.65 1.39
N MET A 150 8.79 1.94 0.13
CA MET A 150 9.66 1.08 -0.69
C MET A 150 10.72 1.88 -1.42
N VAL A 151 11.98 1.67 -1.04
CA VAL A 151 13.16 2.22 -1.75
C VAL A 151 13.72 1.21 -2.76
N ARG A 152 13.76 -0.07 -2.38
CA ARG A 152 14.18 -1.20 -3.20
C ARG A 152 13.06 -2.22 -3.28
N PHE A 153 12.95 -2.89 -4.43
CA PHE A 153 11.98 -3.96 -4.64
C PHE A 153 12.64 -5.32 -4.43
N TYR A 154 12.09 -6.13 -3.53
CA TYR A 154 12.50 -7.52 -3.31
C TYR A 154 11.42 -8.46 -3.84
N GLN A 155 11.82 -9.46 -4.63
CA GLN A 155 10.85 -10.42 -5.19
C GLN A 155 10.24 -11.28 -4.09
N GLU A 156 11.04 -11.60 -3.08
CA GLU A 156 10.67 -12.39 -1.91
C GLU A 156 9.61 -11.68 -1.08
N TYR A 157 9.68 -10.35 -0.91
CA TYR A 157 8.62 -9.56 -0.30
C TYR A 157 7.29 -9.69 -1.06
N TRP A 158 7.32 -9.57 -2.39
CA TRP A 158 6.10 -9.73 -3.20
C TRP A 158 5.54 -11.15 -3.12
N ASN A 159 6.41 -12.16 -3.13
CA ASN A 159 6.01 -13.54 -2.95
C ASN A 159 5.43 -13.77 -1.55
N ASN A 160 5.96 -13.11 -0.53
CA ASN A 160 5.45 -13.17 0.83
C ASN A 160 4.03 -12.58 0.92
N LEU A 161 3.77 -11.42 0.30
CA LEU A 161 2.42 -10.85 0.20
C LEU A 161 1.42 -11.80 -0.46
N LEU A 162 1.82 -12.48 -1.55
CA LEU A 162 0.95 -13.41 -2.27
C LEU A 162 0.67 -14.70 -1.50
N ARG A 163 1.48 -15.01 -0.48
CA ARG A 163 1.32 -16.20 0.36
C ARG A 163 0.43 -15.97 1.58
N LEU A 164 -0.03 -14.75 1.82
CA LEU A 164 -0.92 -14.47 2.94
C LEU A 164 -2.26 -15.21 2.74
N ASP A 165 -2.71 -15.90 3.79
CA ASP A 165 -3.97 -16.65 3.77
C ASP A 165 -5.21 -15.75 3.89
N TYR A 166 -5.00 -14.48 4.23
CA TYR A 166 -6.08 -13.51 4.35
C TYR A 166 -6.70 -13.21 2.98
N PRO A 167 -8.04 -13.17 2.81
CA PRO A 167 -8.65 -13.01 1.49
C PRO A 167 -8.18 -11.74 0.75
N HIS A 168 -7.56 -11.91 -0.42
CA HIS A 168 -6.99 -10.78 -1.18
C HIS A 168 -8.06 -9.77 -1.64
N ASP A 169 -9.31 -10.18 -1.77
CA ASP A 169 -10.45 -9.28 -2.06
C ASP A 169 -10.79 -8.31 -0.92
N LEU A 170 -10.20 -8.51 0.26
CA LEU A 170 -10.30 -7.63 1.43
C LEU A 170 -9.04 -6.77 1.64
N ILE A 171 -7.95 -7.06 0.92
CA ILE A 171 -6.66 -6.39 1.05
C ILE A 171 -6.52 -5.28 0.02
N THR A 172 -6.29 -4.06 0.50
CA THR A 172 -5.77 -2.95 -0.29
C THR A 172 -4.27 -2.79 -0.02
N LEU A 173 -3.47 -2.66 -1.07
CA LEU A 173 -2.04 -2.38 -0.97
C LEU A 173 -1.77 -0.90 -1.24
N GLY A 174 -0.98 -0.26 -0.38
CA GLY A 174 -0.47 1.09 -0.55
C GLY A 174 1.05 1.09 -0.57
N PHE A 175 1.64 1.64 -1.63
CA PHE A 175 3.09 1.80 -1.78
C PHE A 175 3.47 3.27 -1.90
N ILE A 176 4.59 3.67 -1.28
CA ILE A 176 5.21 4.97 -1.53
C ILE A 176 6.69 4.81 -1.83
N LEU A 177 7.14 5.39 -2.94
CA LEU A 177 8.50 5.21 -3.44
C LEU A 177 9.20 6.56 -3.72
N PRO A 178 10.51 6.68 -3.44
CA PRO A 178 11.27 7.91 -3.67
C PRO A 178 11.55 8.14 -5.16
N LYS A 179 11.75 9.40 -5.55
CA LYS A 179 12.14 9.82 -6.91
C LYS A 179 13.65 9.73 -7.17
N THR A 180 14.30 8.69 -6.67
CA THR A 180 15.72 8.39 -6.93
C THR A 180 15.89 7.36 -8.05
N LYS A 181 17.12 7.10 -8.48
CA LYS A 181 17.44 6.06 -9.46
C LYS A 181 16.95 4.68 -8.99
N GLU A 182 17.23 4.34 -7.73
CA GLU A 182 16.83 3.10 -7.09
C GLU A 182 15.30 3.03 -6.96
N GLY A 183 14.66 4.12 -6.51
CA GLY A 183 13.20 4.17 -6.39
C GLY A 183 12.47 4.10 -7.73
N ASN A 184 13.05 4.60 -8.81
CA ASN A 184 12.52 4.44 -10.17
C ASN A 184 12.62 2.97 -10.62
N ALA A 185 13.76 2.31 -10.38
CA ALA A 185 13.91 0.89 -10.69
C ALA A 185 12.92 0.02 -9.89
N ALA A 186 12.76 0.30 -8.60
CA ALA A 186 11.77 -0.37 -7.75
C ALA A 186 10.34 -0.14 -8.25
N THR A 187 10.02 1.07 -8.72
CA THR A 187 8.69 1.37 -9.30
C THR A 187 8.41 0.52 -10.53
N THR A 188 9.38 0.40 -11.44
CA THR A 188 9.25 -0.44 -12.64
C THR A 188 9.02 -1.91 -12.27
N ALA A 189 9.86 -2.46 -11.38
CA ALA A 189 9.75 -3.84 -10.94
C ALA A 189 8.40 -4.13 -10.25
N LEU A 190 7.95 -3.22 -9.38
CA LEU A 190 6.64 -3.31 -8.72
C LEU A 190 5.49 -3.29 -9.73
N GLN A 191 5.53 -2.38 -10.72
CA GLN A 191 4.49 -2.28 -11.76
C GLN A 191 4.42 -3.53 -12.65
N GLU A 192 5.57 -4.14 -12.94
CA GLU A 192 5.63 -5.40 -13.67
C GLU A 192 4.94 -6.53 -12.88
N GLN A 193 5.24 -6.64 -11.58
CA GLN A 193 4.62 -7.66 -10.72
C GLN A 193 3.12 -7.43 -10.52
N ILE A 194 2.70 -6.18 -10.30
CA ILE A 194 1.29 -5.81 -10.26
C ILE A 194 0.59 -6.19 -11.57
N THR A 195 1.22 -5.95 -12.71
CA THR A 195 0.65 -6.31 -14.02
C THR A 195 0.50 -7.83 -14.16
N ARG A 196 1.49 -8.61 -13.71
CA ARG A 196 1.43 -10.06 -13.70
C ARG A 196 0.28 -10.56 -12.82
N THR A 197 0.20 -10.10 -11.56
CA THR A 197 -0.84 -10.55 -10.61
C THR A 197 -2.23 -10.05 -11.01
N GLN A 198 -2.42 -8.74 -11.20
CA GLN A 198 -3.75 -8.14 -11.36
C GLN A 198 -4.39 -8.35 -12.74
N LYS A 199 -3.58 -8.38 -13.82
CA LYS A 199 -4.12 -8.53 -15.19
C LYS A 199 -4.06 -9.95 -15.71
N ARG A 200 -2.98 -10.67 -15.41
CA ARG A 200 -2.69 -12.00 -16.00
C ARG A 200 -2.88 -13.15 -15.00
N GLY A 201 -2.84 -12.85 -13.71
CA GLY A 201 -2.94 -13.83 -12.64
C GLY A 201 -4.36 -14.32 -12.38
N PRO A 202 -4.49 -15.46 -11.66
CA PRO A 202 -5.77 -15.98 -11.18
C PRO A 202 -6.53 -14.93 -10.36
N GLN A 203 -7.87 -14.93 -10.45
CA GLN A 203 -8.69 -13.96 -9.73
C GLN A 203 -8.50 -14.03 -8.20
N LYS A 204 -8.26 -15.23 -7.65
CA LYS A 204 -8.02 -15.43 -6.22
C LYS A 204 -6.76 -14.71 -5.69
N ASP A 205 -5.78 -14.47 -6.56
CA ASP A 205 -4.50 -13.85 -6.17
C ASP A 205 -4.56 -12.32 -6.31
N ARG A 206 -5.68 -11.78 -6.81
CA ARG A 206 -5.86 -10.34 -7.07
C ARG A 206 -6.25 -9.60 -5.80
N PHE A 207 -5.49 -8.57 -5.47
CA PHE A 207 -5.81 -7.64 -4.38
C PHE A 207 -7.00 -6.74 -4.73
N LYS A 208 -7.80 -6.37 -3.73
CA LYS A 208 -8.96 -5.47 -3.85
C LYS A 208 -8.64 -4.19 -4.61
N SER A 209 -7.55 -3.53 -4.21
CA SER A 209 -7.03 -2.34 -4.88
C SER A 209 -5.54 -2.15 -4.57
N ILE A 210 -4.83 -1.43 -5.43
CA ILE A 210 -3.42 -1.10 -5.25
C ILE A 210 -3.21 0.38 -5.58
N VAL A 211 -2.59 1.11 -4.65
CA VAL A 211 -2.25 2.52 -4.79
C VAL A 211 -0.72 2.66 -4.76
N ILE A 212 -0.16 3.39 -5.72
CA ILE A 212 1.27 3.69 -5.80
C ILE A 212 1.45 5.20 -5.75
N LEU A 213 2.19 5.67 -4.75
CA LEU A 213 2.58 7.06 -4.58
C LEU A 213 4.05 7.25 -4.89
N ARG A 214 4.39 8.43 -5.41
CA ARG A 214 5.77 8.87 -5.62
C ARG A 214 6.03 10.04 -4.70
N GLN A 215 7.08 9.97 -3.88
CA GLN A 215 7.42 11.03 -2.92
C GLN A 215 7.61 12.38 -3.60
N ASP A 216 7.24 13.44 -2.91
CA ASP A 216 7.28 14.84 -3.35
C ASP A 216 8.24 15.71 -2.52
N PHE A 217 8.98 15.09 -1.59
CA PHE A 217 10.02 15.73 -0.79
C PHE A 217 11.40 15.13 -1.08
N GLU A 218 12.44 15.94 -0.83
CA GLU A 218 13.83 15.56 -1.05
C GLU A 218 14.31 14.51 -0.04
N PRO A 219 15.19 13.57 -0.44
CA PRO A 219 15.79 12.61 0.48
C PRO A 219 16.71 13.32 1.48
N ALA A 220 16.70 12.89 2.75
CA ALA A 220 17.56 13.47 3.79
C ALA A 220 19.05 13.10 3.62
N ILE A 221 19.34 12.00 2.94
CA ILE A 221 20.68 11.49 2.69
C ILE A 221 20.80 11.00 1.25
N THR A 222 21.94 11.29 0.62
CA THR A 222 22.22 10.89 -0.77
C THR A 222 22.59 9.42 -0.88
N SER A 223 23.33 8.86 0.09
CA SER A 223 23.68 7.44 0.12
C SER A 223 22.60 6.61 0.83
N GLN A 224 22.37 5.40 0.32
CA GLN A 224 21.48 4.39 0.91
C GLN A 224 22.28 3.23 1.53
N ASP A 225 23.60 3.35 1.69
CA ASP A 225 24.44 2.30 2.28
C ASP A 225 24.18 2.17 3.78
N GLU A 226 24.15 0.94 4.30
CA GLU A 226 23.78 0.64 5.69
C GLU A 226 24.62 1.43 6.71
N SER A 227 25.95 1.46 6.52
CA SER A 227 26.89 2.16 7.40
C SER A 227 26.64 3.67 7.46
N GLU A 228 26.26 4.29 6.34
CA GLU A 228 25.92 5.72 6.27
C GLU A 228 24.55 6.02 6.88
N ARG A 229 23.58 5.11 6.69
CA ARG A 229 22.24 5.20 7.30
C ARG A 229 22.32 5.10 8.83
N HIS A 230 23.27 4.35 9.37
CA HIS A 230 23.46 4.10 10.80
C HIS A 230 24.35 5.14 11.51
N LYS A 231 24.76 6.22 10.84
CA LYS A 231 25.41 7.35 11.53
C LYS A 231 24.38 8.15 12.33
N MET A 232 24.67 8.40 13.61
CA MET A 232 23.78 9.13 14.53
C MET A 232 23.32 10.47 13.97
N GLN A 233 24.23 11.24 13.36
CA GLN A 233 23.95 12.55 12.75
C GLN A 233 22.92 12.47 11.61
N ASN A 234 22.86 11.35 10.90
CA ASN A 234 21.96 11.13 9.76
C ASN A 234 20.60 10.58 10.19
N GLN A 235 20.49 9.96 11.37
CA GLN A 235 19.26 9.29 11.82
C GLN A 235 18.07 10.24 11.94
N LYS A 236 18.26 11.42 12.51
CA LYS A 236 17.17 12.38 12.71
C LYS A 236 16.54 12.80 11.37
N GLY A 237 17.36 13.23 10.42
CA GLY A 237 16.90 13.62 9.08
C GLY A 237 16.27 12.44 8.33
N ARG A 238 16.90 11.27 8.35
CA ARG A 238 16.40 10.06 7.69
C ARG A 238 15.04 9.63 8.24
N ARG A 239 14.90 9.52 9.56
CA ARG A 239 13.64 9.13 10.22
C ARG A 239 12.55 10.18 9.99
N ALA A 240 12.88 11.47 9.95
CA ALA A 240 11.91 12.52 9.61
C ALA A 240 11.34 12.34 8.18
N VAL A 241 12.19 12.02 7.19
CA VAL A 241 11.76 11.76 5.80
C VAL A 241 10.95 10.48 5.70
N MET A 242 11.36 9.41 6.38
CA MET A 242 10.55 8.17 6.46
C MET A 242 9.19 8.43 7.08
N SER A 243 9.14 9.21 8.15
CA SER A 243 7.91 9.60 8.84
C SER A 243 6.96 10.36 7.92
N LYS A 244 7.48 11.31 7.11
CA LYS A 244 6.70 11.99 6.06
C LYS A 244 6.18 10.99 5.02
N ALA A 245 6.99 10.04 4.59
CA ALA A 245 6.56 9.01 3.63
C ALA A 245 5.42 8.14 4.17
N ARG A 246 5.55 7.64 5.40
CA ARG A 246 4.49 6.87 6.08
C ARG A 246 3.22 7.70 6.18
N ASN A 247 3.32 8.94 6.67
CA ASN A 247 2.16 9.83 6.79
C ASN A 247 1.49 10.12 5.44
N SER A 248 2.24 10.50 4.42
CA SER A 248 1.69 10.76 3.08
C SER A 248 0.98 9.53 2.52
N LEU A 249 1.53 8.33 2.76
CA LEU A 249 0.90 7.09 2.35
C LEU A 249 -0.38 6.80 3.14
N LEU A 250 -0.34 6.90 4.47
CA LEU A 250 -1.48 6.67 5.34
C LEU A 250 -2.65 7.60 5.01
N PHE A 251 -2.42 8.92 5.04
CA PHE A 251 -3.48 9.91 4.90
C PHE A 251 -4.15 9.91 3.53
N THR A 252 -3.46 9.44 2.49
CA THR A 252 -4.01 9.35 1.14
C THR A 252 -4.74 8.04 0.86
N THR A 253 -4.51 7.00 1.67
CA THR A 253 -5.04 5.65 1.40
C THR A 253 -5.97 5.10 2.47
N LEU A 254 -5.97 5.68 3.68
CA LEU A 254 -6.87 5.28 4.76
C LEU A 254 -8.33 5.56 4.37
N GLY A 255 -9.09 4.48 4.15
CA GLY A 255 -10.49 4.55 3.75
C GLY A 255 -11.46 4.48 4.94
N PRO A 256 -12.72 4.92 4.74
CA PRO A 256 -13.75 4.81 5.76
C PRO A 256 -14.18 3.35 6.03
N GLN A 257 -13.83 2.39 5.16
CA GLN A 257 -14.12 0.96 5.33
C GLN A 257 -12.92 0.15 5.86
N THR A 258 -11.77 0.78 6.07
CA THR A 258 -10.56 0.09 6.54
C THR A 258 -10.74 -0.31 8.00
N SER A 259 -10.59 -1.58 8.33
CA SER A 259 -10.64 -2.06 9.72
C SER A 259 -9.24 -2.08 10.34
N TRP A 260 -8.25 -2.55 9.58
CA TRP A 260 -6.87 -2.67 10.02
C TRP A 260 -5.89 -2.04 9.05
N VAL A 261 -4.82 -1.50 9.60
CA VAL A 261 -3.64 -1.05 8.85
C VAL A 261 -2.46 -1.93 9.24
N LEU A 262 -1.89 -2.63 8.27
CA LEU A 262 -0.65 -3.39 8.44
C LEU A 262 0.50 -2.59 7.81
N TRP A 263 1.34 -2.01 8.63
CA TRP A 263 2.63 -1.51 8.18
C TRP A 263 3.55 -2.70 7.95
N LEU A 264 4.07 -2.83 6.73
CA LEU A 264 4.98 -3.91 6.37
C LEU A 264 6.10 -3.32 5.51
N ASP A 265 7.31 -3.27 6.04
CA ASP A 265 8.45 -2.72 5.31
C ASP A 265 8.82 -3.63 4.13
N ALA A 266 9.38 -3.03 3.07
CA ALA A 266 9.57 -3.69 1.76
C ALA A 266 10.62 -4.81 1.76
N ASP A 267 11.40 -4.88 2.82
CA ASP A 267 12.48 -5.82 3.10
C ASP A 267 12.05 -6.94 4.06
N ILE A 268 10.79 -6.99 4.49
CA ILE A 268 10.23 -8.16 5.18
C ILE A 268 9.84 -9.23 4.17
N ILE A 269 10.72 -10.22 4.02
CA ILE A 269 10.65 -11.22 2.95
C ILE A 269 10.02 -12.56 3.39
N GLU A 270 9.83 -12.77 4.68
CA GLU A 270 9.23 -13.99 5.20
C GLU A 270 8.41 -13.72 6.46
N THR A 271 7.14 -14.12 6.41
CA THR A 271 6.20 -14.11 7.53
C THR A 271 5.38 -15.41 7.50
N PRO A 272 4.78 -15.85 8.62
CA PRO A 272 3.75 -16.87 8.56
C PRO A 272 2.61 -16.44 7.61
N PRO A 273 2.05 -17.33 6.77
CA PRO A 273 0.90 -17.04 5.90
C PRO A 273 -0.31 -16.44 6.65
N THR A 274 -0.45 -16.80 7.92
CA THR A 274 -1.52 -16.38 8.82
C THR A 274 -1.23 -15.07 9.55
N LEU A 275 -0.18 -14.31 9.18
CA LEU A 275 0.27 -13.08 9.86
C LEU A 275 -0.87 -12.15 10.30
N ILE A 276 -1.81 -11.83 9.42
CA ILE A 276 -2.88 -10.89 9.74
C ILE A 276 -3.82 -11.48 10.80
N GLN A 277 -4.20 -12.74 10.64
CA GLN A 277 -5.06 -13.47 11.57
C GLN A 277 -4.39 -13.63 12.93
N ASP A 278 -3.11 -14.01 12.93
CA ASP A 278 -2.32 -14.26 14.12
C ASP A 278 -2.08 -12.99 14.92
N LEU A 279 -1.96 -11.81 14.28
CA LEU A 279 -1.86 -10.54 14.99
C LEU A 279 -3.23 -10.01 15.43
N ALA A 280 -4.25 -10.10 14.56
CA ALA A 280 -5.58 -9.56 14.86
C ALA A 280 -6.27 -10.29 16.01
N ARG A 281 -6.05 -11.61 16.17
CA ARG A 281 -6.66 -12.41 17.24
C ARG A 281 -6.38 -11.91 18.65
N HIS A 282 -5.30 -11.14 18.85
CA HIS A 282 -4.94 -10.54 20.13
C HIS A 282 -5.83 -9.34 20.50
N ASP A 283 -6.62 -8.83 19.55
CA ASP A 283 -7.55 -7.72 19.71
C ASP A 283 -6.92 -6.43 20.27
N LYS A 284 -5.61 -6.22 20.01
CA LYS A 284 -4.87 -5.05 20.49
C LYS A 284 -4.98 -3.89 19.51
N PRO A 285 -4.95 -2.63 20.01
CA PRO A 285 -4.99 -1.46 19.15
C PRO A 285 -3.74 -1.33 18.27
N VAL A 286 -2.58 -1.70 18.79
CA VAL A 286 -1.27 -1.68 18.12
C VAL A 286 -0.51 -2.92 18.55
N ILE A 287 -0.08 -3.75 17.61
CA ILE A 287 0.69 -4.98 17.91
C ILE A 287 1.81 -5.22 16.89
N VAL A 288 2.99 -5.55 17.41
CA VAL A 288 4.22 -5.75 16.62
C VAL A 288 4.82 -7.15 16.89
N PRO A 289 5.04 -8.00 15.88
CA PRO A 289 5.86 -9.19 16.01
C PRO A 289 7.34 -8.86 16.15
N ASN A 290 8.15 -9.83 16.57
CA ASN A 290 9.59 -9.68 16.69
C ASN A 290 10.28 -9.88 15.34
N CYS A 291 11.19 -8.98 14.96
CA CYS A 291 11.85 -9.02 13.67
C CYS A 291 13.30 -9.51 13.78
N PHE A 292 13.59 -10.59 13.05
CA PHE A 292 14.89 -11.23 12.96
C PHE A 292 15.41 -11.18 11.53
N GLN A 293 16.66 -11.58 11.35
CA GLN A 293 17.28 -11.75 10.05
C GLN A 293 17.99 -13.11 10.03
N LYS A 294 17.77 -13.87 8.95
CA LYS A 294 18.47 -15.14 8.71
C LYS A 294 19.77 -14.85 7.97
N PHE A 295 20.87 -15.46 8.40
CA PHE A 295 22.16 -15.35 7.73
C PHE A 295 22.89 -16.70 7.71
N VAL A 296 23.80 -16.89 6.76
CA VAL A 296 24.63 -18.10 6.71
C VAL A 296 25.90 -17.83 7.50
N ASN A 297 26.11 -18.56 8.60
CA ASN A 297 27.31 -18.44 9.39
C ASN A 297 28.52 -18.95 8.57
N ALA A 298 29.55 -18.10 8.45
CA ALA A 298 30.70 -18.36 7.59
C ALA A 298 31.52 -19.58 8.03
N GLU A 299 31.54 -19.88 9.34
CA GLU A 299 32.28 -20.97 9.96
C GLU A 299 31.49 -22.27 9.95
N THR A 300 30.24 -22.24 10.43
CA THR A 300 29.41 -23.45 10.58
C THR A 300 28.72 -23.85 9.28
N LYS A 301 28.64 -22.94 8.29
CA LYS A 301 27.84 -23.06 7.05
C LYS A 301 26.36 -23.34 7.28
N LYS A 302 25.87 -23.09 8.50
CA LYS A 302 24.46 -23.25 8.85
C LYS A 302 23.75 -21.90 8.75
N THR A 303 22.46 -21.96 8.43
CA THR A 303 21.57 -20.81 8.55
C THR A 303 21.30 -20.56 10.03
N GLU A 304 21.63 -19.37 10.50
CA GLU A 304 21.43 -18.89 11.86
C GLU A 304 20.56 -17.62 11.82
N GLU A 305 20.03 -17.23 12.97
CA GLU A 305 19.17 -16.06 13.12
C GLU A 305 19.82 -15.02 14.03
N ARG A 306 19.64 -13.74 13.71
CA ARG A 306 20.03 -12.62 14.57
C ARG A 306 18.89 -11.63 14.72
N ALA A 307 18.82 -10.98 15.88
CA ALA A 307 17.91 -9.86 16.10
C ALA A 307 18.18 -8.74 15.09
N TYR A 308 17.11 -8.16 14.55
CA TYR A 308 17.20 -7.09 13.55
C TYR A 308 16.60 -5.77 14.05
N ASP A 309 15.34 -5.78 14.51
CA ASP A 309 14.64 -4.56 14.91
C ASP A 309 14.77 -4.28 16.41
N PHE A 310 15.43 -3.18 16.75
CA PHE A 310 15.61 -2.70 18.13
C PHE A 310 14.67 -1.55 18.51
N ASN A 311 13.72 -1.18 17.65
CA ASN A 311 12.80 -0.05 17.90
C ASN A 311 11.55 -0.46 18.69
N SER A 312 11.41 -1.75 19.02
CA SER A 312 10.34 -2.27 19.87
C SER A 312 10.86 -2.51 21.28
N TRP A 313 10.40 -1.71 22.24
CA TRP A 313 10.96 -1.70 23.60
C TRP A 313 9.99 -1.23 24.68
N GLN A 314 10.31 -1.58 25.92
CA GLN A 314 9.72 -1.01 27.14
C GLN A 314 10.62 0.09 27.68
N ASP A 315 10.02 1.21 28.10
CA ASP A 315 10.76 2.40 28.52
C ASP A 315 11.55 2.14 29.81
N SER A 316 12.54 2.99 30.08
CA SER A 316 13.33 2.91 31.30
C SER A 316 13.35 4.24 32.05
N GLU A 317 13.55 4.20 33.36
CA GLU A 317 13.74 5.42 34.15
C GLU A 317 14.97 6.22 33.71
N ILE A 318 15.99 5.53 33.18
CA ILE A 318 17.23 6.17 32.71
C ILE A 318 16.96 6.95 31.42
N ALA A 319 16.24 6.36 30.47
CA ALA A 319 15.83 7.03 29.24
C ALA A 319 14.95 8.26 29.52
N GLN A 320 14.06 8.17 30.52
CA GLN A 320 13.22 9.30 30.94
C GLN A 320 14.03 10.43 31.55
N LYS A 321 15.00 10.11 32.42
CA LYS A 321 15.92 11.12 32.99
C LYS A 321 16.77 11.78 31.91
N LEU A 322 17.32 10.98 30.99
CA LEU A 322 18.08 11.51 29.86
C LEU A 322 17.23 12.45 29.00
N GLY A 323 16.01 12.05 28.64
CA GLY A 323 15.07 12.91 27.91
C GLY A 323 14.76 14.22 28.64
N ALA A 324 14.62 14.20 29.97
CA ALA A 324 14.36 15.41 30.76
C ALA A 324 15.51 16.43 30.75
N GLU A 325 16.75 15.99 30.51
CA GLU A 325 17.94 16.84 30.40
C GLU A 325 18.20 17.33 28.96
N MET A 326 17.51 16.76 27.97
CA MET A 326 17.69 17.06 26.56
C MET A 326 16.97 18.34 26.11
N GLY A 327 17.48 18.96 25.06
CA GLY A 327 16.81 20.07 24.39
C GLY A 327 15.48 19.62 23.78
N ARG A 328 14.56 20.58 23.60
CA ARG A 328 13.19 20.31 23.10
C ARG A 328 13.17 19.53 21.78
N ASP A 329 14.14 19.79 20.90
CA ASP A 329 14.17 19.22 19.55
C ASP A 329 15.14 18.04 19.44
N ASP A 330 15.77 17.61 20.54
CA ASP A 330 16.68 16.46 20.55
C ASP A 330 15.90 15.14 20.60
N ILE A 331 16.50 14.09 20.06
CA ILE A 331 15.88 12.76 19.96
C ILE A 331 16.73 11.67 20.61
N LEU A 332 16.07 10.74 21.27
CA LEU A 332 16.65 9.49 21.74
C LEU A 332 16.69 8.49 20.58
N LEU A 333 17.79 7.75 20.48
CA LEU A 333 17.99 6.72 19.47
C LEU A 333 18.56 5.47 20.14
N GLU A 334 17.93 4.33 19.89
CA GLU A 334 18.43 3.05 20.36
C GLU A 334 19.67 2.57 19.58
N GLY A 335 20.50 1.78 20.25
CA GLY A 335 21.65 1.09 19.65
C GLY A 335 22.96 1.90 19.58
N TYR A 336 22.98 3.14 20.10
CA TYR A 336 24.20 3.96 20.14
C TYR A 336 24.90 3.86 21.49
N LYS A 337 26.19 3.51 21.47
CA LYS A 337 27.02 3.36 22.69
C LYS A 337 27.09 4.64 23.51
N ASP A 338 27.08 5.79 22.84
CA ASP A 338 27.17 7.10 23.48
C ASP A 338 25.84 7.57 24.10
N MET A 339 24.75 6.80 23.92
CA MET A 339 23.42 7.08 24.45
C MET A 339 22.80 5.80 25.05
N PRO A 340 23.28 5.31 26.21
CA PRO A 340 22.75 4.11 26.81
C PRO A 340 21.38 4.39 27.45
N THR A 341 20.31 4.08 26.72
CA THR A 341 18.92 4.29 27.16
C THR A 341 18.45 3.24 28.19
N TYR A 342 19.10 2.07 28.25
CA TYR A 342 18.69 0.93 29.09
C TYR A 342 17.22 0.51 28.93
N ARG A 343 16.64 0.79 27.76
CA ARG A 343 15.32 0.29 27.40
C ARG A 343 15.37 -1.22 27.21
N SER A 344 14.32 -1.89 27.66
CA SER A 344 14.25 -3.34 27.52
C SER A 344 13.79 -3.65 26.10
N LEU A 345 14.71 -4.16 25.27
CA LEU A 345 14.47 -4.40 23.85
C LEU A 345 13.72 -5.73 23.65
N MET A 346 12.57 -5.69 22.96
CA MET A 346 11.76 -6.88 22.66
C MET A 346 12.55 -7.94 21.89
N ALA A 347 13.49 -7.52 21.05
CA ALA A 347 14.41 -8.37 20.29
C ALA A 347 15.05 -9.48 21.14
N TYR A 348 15.31 -9.23 22.42
CA TYR A 348 15.96 -10.17 23.34
C TYR A 348 15.03 -10.75 24.41
N MET A 349 13.74 -10.45 24.35
CA MET A 349 12.74 -10.97 25.30
C MET A 349 12.17 -12.33 24.87
N GLY A 350 12.38 -12.71 23.60
CA GLY A 350 11.91 -13.96 23.04
C GLY A 350 12.65 -15.18 23.60
N GLN A 351 11.93 -16.29 23.75
CA GLN A 351 12.48 -17.57 24.18
C GLN A 351 12.03 -18.65 23.19
N GLU A 352 13.00 -19.42 22.69
CA GLU A 352 12.71 -20.49 21.72
C GLU A 352 11.82 -21.59 22.35
N GLY A 353 10.84 -22.06 21.58
CA GLY A 353 9.89 -23.09 22.01
C GLY A 353 8.86 -22.64 23.06
N LYS A 354 8.77 -21.34 23.35
CA LYS A 354 7.69 -20.75 24.15
C LYS A 354 6.50 -20.34 23.29
N ASP A 355 5.41 -19.99 23.95
CA ASP A 355 4.18 -19.55 23.32
C ASP A 355 4.40 -18.33 22.41
N GLU A 356 4.16 -18.50 21.11
CA GLU A 356 4.26 -17.45 20.09
C GLU A 356 3.27 -16.31 20.35
N HIS A 357 2.18 -16.59 21.08
CA HIS A 357 1.13 -15.63 21.43
C HIS A 357 1.37 -14.92 22.77
N TYR A 358 2.55 -15.08 23.38
CA TYR A 358 2.90 -14.33 24.58
C TYR A 358 2.94 -12.83 24.29
N GLU A 359 2.17 -12.04 25.03
CA GLU A 359 2.05 -10.60 24.85
C GLU A 359 2.87 -9.84 25.89
N ILE A 360 3.50 -8.75 25.46
CA ILE A 360 4.09 -7.75 26.36
C ILE A 360 3.56 -6.35 26.01
N MET A 361 3.45 -5.48 27.01
CA MET A 361 3.21 -4.05 26.75
C MET A 361 4.49 -3.40 26.25
N LEU A 362 4.36 -2.46 25.31
CA LEU A 362 5.49 -1.68 24.78
C LEU A 362 5.27 -0.18 24.94
N ASP A 363 6.38 0.56 24.91
CA ASP A 363 6.42 2.02 24.92
C ASP A 363 6.93 2.59 23.58
N GLY A 364 7.79 1.83 22.88
CA GLY A 364 8.20 2.05 21.50
C GLY A 364 7.86 0.83 20.64
N VAL A 365 7.54 1.06 19.37
CA VAL A 365 7.33 -0.01 18.37
C VAL A 365 8.16 0.27 17.13
N GLY A 366 8.62 -0.79 16.47
CA GLY A 366 9.22 -0.72 15.15
C GLY A 366 8.19 -0.70 14.02
N GLY A 367 8.65 -0.41 12.80
CA GLY A 367 7.84 -0.33 11.59
C GLY A 367 7.96 -1.54 10.66
N THR A 368 8.79 -2.53 11.01
CA THR A 368 9.11 -3.70 10.17
C THR A 368 7.86 -4.48 9.77
N ALA A 369 7.11 -4.95 10.75
CA ALA A 369 5.75 -5.43 10.60
C ALA A 369 4.95 -4.94 11.80
N LEU A 370 3.85 -4.19 11.59
CA LEU A 370 3.08 -3.58 12.68
C LEU A 370 1.61 -3.52 12.29
N LEU A 371 0.75 -4.23 13.02
CA LEU A 371 -0.69 -4.22 12.83
C LEU A 371 -1.32 -3.19 13.77
N VAL A 372 -2.16 -2.32 13.20
CA VAL A 372 -2.81 -1.20 13.90
C VAL A 372 -4.30 -1.21 13.57
N LYS A 373 -5.15 -1.11 14.60
CA LYS A 373 -6.58 -0.86 14.41
C LYS A 373 -6.74 0.49 13.71
N ALA A 374 -7.55 0.56 12.65
CA ALA A 374 -7.69 1.79 11.87
C ALA A 374 -8.14 3.00 12.70
N ASP A 375 -8.90 2.78 13.77
CA ASP A 375 -9.34 3.84 14.68
C ASP A 375 -8.20 4.56 15.39
N VAL A 376 -7.09 3.88 15.69
CA VAL A 376 -5.90 4.52 16.26
C VAL A 376 -5.38 5.63 15.34
N HIS A 377 -5.37 5.39 14.03
CA HIS A 377 -5.01 6.40 13.05
C HIS A 377 -6.11 7.45 12.83
N ARG A 378 -7.40 7.07 12.92
CA ARG A 378 -8.53 8.02 12.81
C ARG A 378 -8.60 9.00 13.98
N ASP A 379 -8.18 8.56 15.16
CA ASP A 379 -8.04 9.41 16.36
C ASP A 379 -6.84 10.36 16.27
N GLY A 380 -6.01 10.21 15.24
CA GLY A 380 -4.93 11.13 14.91
C GLY A 380 -3.53 10.62 15.23
N ALA A 381 -3.37 9.37 15.68
CA ALA A 381 -2.04 8.79 15.83
C ALA A 381 -1.35 8.68 14.47
N MET A 382 -0.19 9.31 14.33
CA MET A 382 0.60 9.32 13.11
C MET A 382 2.09 9.23 13.45
N PHE A 383 2.95 9.17 12.43
CA PHE A 383 4.40 9.13 12.62
C PHE A 383 4.91 10.57 12.70
N PRO A 384 5.35 11.10 13.85
CA PRO A 384 5.80 12.49 13.94
C PRO A 384 7.13 12.67 13.18
N PRO A 385 7.20 13.57 12.19
CA PRO A 385 8.42 13.88 11.45
C PRO A 385 9.34 14.88 12.20
N PHE A 386 9.07 15.09 13.48
CA PHE A 386 9.73 16.01 14.39
C PHE A 386 9.87 15.33 15.77
N ALA A 387 10.70 15.89 16.65
CA ALA A 387 10.85 15.37 18.01
C ALA A 387 9.52 15.48 18.78
N PHE A 388 9.00 14.35 19.24
CA PHE A 388 7.79 14.24 20.02
C PHE A 388 8.09 13.44 21.29
N TYR A 389 8.20 14.11 22.43
CA TYR A 389 8.75 13.52 23.68
C TYR A 389 10.12 12.88 23.46
N HIS A 390 11.00 13.56 22.71
CA HIS A 390 12.32 13.06 22.31
C HIS A 390 12.30 11.77 21.47
N LEU A 391 11.14 11.41 20.91
CA LEU A 391 10.98 10.29 19.97
C LEU A 391 10.62 10.81 18.58
N ILE A 392 10.76 9.97 17.57
CA ILE A 392 10.45 10.32 16.18
C ILE A 392 9.89 9.09 15.45
N GLU A 393 9.15 9.29 14.37
CA GLU A 393 8.70 8.21 13.49
C GLU A 393 7.89 7.13 14.23
N THR A 394 8.27 5.85 14.21
CA THR A 394 7.50 4.73 14.77
C THR A 394 7.46 4.74 16.30
N GLU A 395 8.57 5.08 16.95
CA GLU A 395 8.63 5.26 18.40
C GLU A 395 7.78 6.46 18.86
N GLY A 396 7.83 7.55 18.08
CA GLY A 396 6.97 8.71 18.30
C GLY A 396 5.48 8.40 18.11
N PHE A 397 5.15 7.54 17.14
CA PHE A 397 3.80 7.01 16.92
C PHE A 397 3.30 6.22 18.12
N ALA A 398 4.11 5.30 18.68
CA ALA A 398 3.75 4.54 19.89
C ALA A 398 3.43 5.48 21.06
N LYS A 399 4.26 6.50 21.28
CA LYS A 399 4.00 7.53 22.29
C LYS A 399 2.70 8.28 22.02
N MET A 400 2.43 8.63 20.77
CA MET A 400 1.21 9.35 20.37
C MET A 400 -0.05 8.49 20.62
N ALA A 401 -0.01 7.22 20.23
CA ALA A 401 -1.07 6.26 20.50
C ALA A 401 -1.37 6.17 22.00
N LYS A 402 -0.34 6.05 22.85
CA LYS A 402 -0.51 6.06 24.32
C LYS A 402 -1.14 7.34 24.83
N ARG A 403 -0.77 8.50 24.28
CA ARG A 403 -1.37 9.80 24.65
C ARG A 403 -2.86 9.90 24.26
N LEU A 404 -3.28 9.14 23.26
CA LEU A 404 -4.69 9.02 22.84
C LEU A 404 -5.44 7.90 23.58
N GLY A 405 -4.79 7.19 24.52
CA GLY A 405 -5.41 6.10 25.29
C GLY A 405 -5.23 4.71 24.70
N TRP A 406 -4.45 4.56 23.63
CA TRP A 406 -4.19 3.29 22.97
C TRP A 406 -2.84 2.70 23.42
N GLN A 407 -2.86 1.51 24.04
CA GLN A 407 -1.65 0.84 24.53
C GLN A 407 -1.02 -0.06 23.44
N PRO A 408 0.26 0.15 23.07
CA PRO A 408 0.98 -0.76 22.17
C PRO A 408 1.39 -2.08 22.84
N TYR A 409 1.41 -3.15 22.05
CA TYR A 409 1.80 -4.49 22.47
C TYR A 409 2.82 -5.10 21.51
N GLY A 410 3.58 -6.07 22.00
CA GLY A 410 4.55 -6.84 21.23
C GLY A 410 4.42 -8.34 21.46
N LEU A 411 4.83 -9.11 20.46
CA LEU A 411 4.93 -10.57 20.51
C LEU A 411 6.40 -11.00 20.39
N PRO A 412 7.13 -11.15 21.50
CA PRO A 412 8.57 -11.42 21.46
C PRO A 412 8.93 -12.80 20.87
N ASN A 413 8.00 -13.76 20.90
CA ASN A 413 8.20 -15.12 20.40
C ASN A 413 7.69 -15.32 18.96
N TYR A 414 6.85 -14.42 18.44
CA TYR A 414 6.34 -14.48 17.07
C TYR A 414 7.31 -13.78 16.13
N LYS A 415 7.93 -14.54 15.21
CA LYS A 415 9.01 -14.04 14.37
C LYS A 415 8.57 -13.68 12.95
N VAL A 416 9.10 -12.58 12.45
CA VAL A 416 9.12 -12.21 11.02
C VAL A 416 10.57 -11.97 10.58
N TYR A 417 10.88 -12.15 9.30
CA TYR A 417 12.25 -12.06 8.81
C TYR A 417 12.48 -10.97 7.78
N HIS A 418 13.46 -10.14 8.10
CA HIS A 418 14.05 -9.13 7.23
C HIS A 418 15.03 -9.77 6.23
N TYR A 419 15.16 -9.17 5.05
CA TYR A 419 16.13 -9.53 4.02
C TYR A 419 17.56 -9.43 4.55
N ASN A 420 18.43 -10.38 4.21
CA ASN A 420 19.85 -10.28 4.56
C ASN A 420 20.58 -9.43 3.53
N GLU A 421 20.90 -8.19 3.88
CA GLU A 421 21.58 -7.22 2.99
C GLU A 421 22.97 -7.68 2.52
#